data_AF-A0AAV8F1X0-F1
#
_entry.id   AF-A0AAV8F1X0-F1
#
_cell.length_a   1.000
_cell.length_b   1.000
_cell.length_c   1.000
_cell.angle_alpha   90.00
_cell.angle_beta   90.00
_cell.angle_gamma   90.00
#
_symmetry.space_group_name_H-M   'P 1'
#
loop_
_entity.id
_entity.type
_entity.pdbx_description
1 polymer ?
#
loop_
_entity_poly.entity_id
_entity_poly.type
_entity_poly.pdbx_seq_one_letter_code
_entity_poly.pdbx_strand_id
1 'polypeptide(L)'
;MRMPRRKPSFLFTTNSTTSAASTRKPNRPELRRAAALLFSAILLGTLLYSADNIRFITIQSHITRSSPRQLSSLEAEANHASGPSDPIGIQSAADLFDGAKKRVLSSHRRDEKEKCDLFDGEWIYDSEREGDEKRRYPLYREDECVFLTEQVTCMRNGRKDDRYQRWRWQPRSCSLPRFDAKAFLERLRNKRMMFVGDSLNRNQWESMVCLVQSILPWDKKTLVKTGSLNVFQAEEYNATLEFYWAPFLVESNSDDPAMHSIRDRIIRPTSILMHGANWKDVDFLIFNTYIWWMNGPKMKVMRKGIFSRRSVKYEEVERIVAYRRVLRTWSKWVAEHIDPQKTTVFFMSMSPAHETVTWENPNAIRCAMETLPIRNSTGRIDVGTDWRLFTIAEDVIQSMRQVPVHYINITALSEVRKDAHTSVHTLRQGKVLTPEQQADPATYADCIHWCLPGLPDVWNEFLYAKIMSNM
;
A
#
# COMPACT_ATOMS: atom_id res chain seq x y z
N MET A 1 -2.17 -27.09 -69.68
CA MET A 1 -1.51 -28.07 -70.59
C MET A 1 -0.62 -29.00 -69.77
N ARG A 2 -0.52 -30.26 -70.20
CA ARG A 2 0.00 -31.42 -69.45
C ARG A 2 1.53 -31.42 -69.28
N MET A 3 1.95 -31.96 -68.13
CA MET A 3 3.19 -32.70 -67.76
C MET A 3 3.99 -33.37 -68.90
N PRO A 4 5.30 -33.67 -68.72
CA PRO A 4 5.76 -34.94 -68.10
C PRO A 4 6.98 -34.80 -67.14
N ARG A 5 7.06 -35.54 -66.02
CA ARG A 5 7.49 -36.96 -65.82
C ARG A 5 8.96 -37.20 -66.24
N ARG A 6 9.87 -37.75 -65.41
CA ARG A 6 9.98 -39.13 -64.88
C ARG A 6 11.23 -39.15 -63.94
N LYS A 7 11.18 -39.65 -62.68
CA LYS A 7 11.32 -41.07 -62.20
C LYS A 7 12.78 -41.61 -62.25
N PRO A 8 13.18 -42.67 -61.52
CA PRO A 8 12.62 -43.29 -60.29
C PRO A 8 13.69 -43.93 -59.32
N SER A 9 13.35 -44.29 -58.06
CA SER A 9 13.21 -45.68 -57.50
C SER A 9 14.46 -46.58 -57.40
N PHE A 10 14.67 -47.53 -56.47
CA PHE A 10 13.95 -48.12 -55.32
C PHE A 10 14.88 -49.18 -54.66
N LEU A 11 14.56 -49.57 -53.41
CA LEU A 11 14.69 -50.90 -52.76
C LEU A 11 16.11 -51.41 -52.39
N PHE A 12 16.45 -51.45 -51.10
CA PHE A 12 16.15 -52.47 -50.05
C PHE A 12 16.96 -53.76 -50.18
N THR A 13 17.75 -54.06 -49.14
CA THR A 13 17.85 -55.41 -48.55
C THR A 13 18.44 -55.32 -47.14
N THR A 14 17.80 -56.05 -46.23
CA THR A 14 18.14 -56.29 -44.84
C THR A 14 19.23 -57.36 -44.72
N ASN A 15 20.07 -57.27 -43.68
CA ASN A 15 20.46 -58.46 -42.91
C ASN A 15 21.02 -58.08 -41.53
N SER A 16 20.47 -58.74 -40.52
CA SER A 16 20.91 -58.77 -39.13
C SER A 16 22.06 -59.76 -38.94
N THR A 17 23.07 -59.41 -38.14
CA THR A 17 23.78 -60.36 -37.26
C THR A 17 24.56 -59.61 -36.18
N THR A 18 24.43 -60.11 -34.96
CA THR A 18 25.03 -59.68 -33.70
C THR A 18 26.52 -60.05 -33.60
N SER A 19 27.36 -59.15 -33.07
CA SER A 19 28.45 -59.56 -32.17
C SER A 19 28.84 -58.43 -31.21
N ALA A 20 28.83 -58.74 -29.92
CA ALA A 20 29.28 -57.89 -28.83
C ALA A 20 30.81 -57.69 -28.86
N ALA A 21 31.26 -56.46 -28.61
CA ALA A 21 32.62 -56.19 -28.17
C ALA A 21 32.61 -55.10 -27.09
N SER A 22 33.05 -55.50 -25.92
CA SER A 22 33.22 -54.75 -24.69
C SER A 22 34.34 -53.73 -24.79
N THR A 23 34.08 -52.46 -24.47
CA THR A 23 35.13 -51.47 -24.15
C THR A 23 34.82 -50.81 -22.81
N ARG A 24 35.61 -51.17 -21.80
CA ARG A 24 35.62 -50.63 -20.43
C ARG A 24 35.95 -49.13 -20.42
N LYS A 25 35.12 -48.33 -19.74
CA LYS A 25 35.48 -46.97 -19.26
C LYS A 25 36.40 -47.08 -18.03
N PRO A 26 37.47 -46.29 -17.90
CA PRO A 26 38.26 -46.27 -16.68
C PRO A 26 37.55 -45.44 -15.60
N ASN A 27 37.26 -46.08 -14.47
CA ASN A 27 36.89 -45.44 -13.21
C ASN A 27 38.11 -44.68 -12.66
N ARG A 28 38.03 -43.35 -12.53
CA ARG A 28 39.01 -42.55 -11.77
C ARG A 28 38.30 -41.72 -10.68
N PRO A 29 38.24 -42.22 -9.43
CA PRO A 29 37.63 -41.51 -8.29
C PRO A 29 38.47 -40.31 -7.78
N GLU A 30 39.70 -40.16 -8.25
CA GLU A 30 40.64 -39.10 -7.85
C GLU A 30 40.28 -37.71 -8.43
N LEU A 31 39.70 -37.65 -9.64
CA LEU A 31 39.42 -36.37 -10.31
C LEU A 31 38.21 -35.62 -9.71
N ARG A 32 37.26 -36.36 -9.12
CA ARG A 32 36.08 -35.77 -8.46
C ARG A 32 36.40 -35.23 -7.06
N ARG A 33 37.41 -35.78 -6.38
CA ARG A 33 37.88 -35.29 -5.08
C ARG A 33 38.69 -34.01 -5.21
N ALA A 34 39.54 -33.90 -6.25
CA ALA A 34 40.29 -32.69 -6.54
C ALA A 34 39.38 -31.49 -6.91
N ALA A 35 38.32 -31.72 -7.70
CA ALA A 35 37.36 -30.68 -8.07
C ALA A 35 36.51 -30.19 -6.88
N ALA A 36 36.14 -31.09 -5.95
CA ALA A 36 35.40 -30.72 -4.74
C ALA A 36 36.26 -29.92 -3.75
N LEU A 37 37.54 -30.27 -3.59
CA LEU A 37 38.47 -29.54 -2.72
C LEU A 37 38.79 -28.14 -3.25
N LEU A 38 38.91 -27.96 -4.58
CA LEU A 38 39.08 -26.63 -5.19
C LEU A 38 37.83 -25.75 -5.00
N PHE A 39 36.63 -26.31 -5.11
CA PHE A 39 35.40 -25.56 -4.88
C PHE A 39 35.22 -25.15 -3.40
N SER A 40 35.59 -26.01 -2.46
CA SER A 40 35.56 -25.69 -1.02
C SER A 40 36.61 -24.65 -0.62
N ALA A 41 37.80 -24.67 -1.23
CA ALA A 41 38.85 -23.67 -0.96
C ALA A 41 38.48 -22.28 -1.48
N ILE A 42 37.81 -22.19 -2.63
CA ILE A 42 37.31 -20.92 -3.18
C ILE A 42 36.18 -20.36 -2.30
N LEU A 43 35.26 -21.21 -1.81
CA LEU A 43 34.19 -20.78 -0.92
C LEU A 43 34.72 -20.28 0.44
N LEU A 44 35.72 -20.95 1.01
CA LEU A 44 36.37 -20.53 2.25
C LEU A 44 37.20 -19.24 2.06
N GLY A 45 37.87 -19.10 0.92
CA GLY A 45 38.60 -17.88 0.54
C GLY A 45 37.69 -16.66 0.40
N THR A 46 36.48 -16.83 -0.18
CA THR A 46 35.49 -15.74 -0.27
C THR A 46 34.83 -15.40 1.07
N LEU A 47 34.68 -16.37 1.97
CA LEU A 47 34.15 -16.13 3.33
C LEU A 47 35.18 -15.45 4.24
N LEU A 48 36.48 -15.73 4.06
CA LEU A 48 37.56 -15.06 4.80
C LEU A 48 37.90 -13.68 4.22
N TYR A 49 37.80 -13.48 2.90
CA TYR A 49 38.02 -12.16 2.28
C TYR A 49 36.89 -11.15 2.57
N SER A 50 35.69 -11.64 2.91
CA SER A 50 34.55 -10.81 3.34
C SER A 50 34.66 -10.37 4.81
N ALA A 51 35.56 -10.97 5.60
CA ALA A 51 35.67 -10.72 7.04
C ALA A 51 36.64 -9.58 7.43
N ASP A 52 37.49 -9.09 6.51
CA ASP A 52 38.58 -8.15 6.84
C ASP A 52 38.53 -6.78 6.15
N ASN A 53 37.36 -6.30 5.70
CA ASN A 53 37.22 -4.89 5.28
C ASN A 53 35.95 -4.24 5.82
N ILE A 54 35.92 -4.01 7.14
CA ILE A 54 35.14 -2.90 7.73
C ILE A 54 36.08 -2.13 8.64
N ARG A 55 36.79 -1.15 8.07
CA ARG A 55 37.50 -0.14 8.85
C ARG A 55 36.48 0.87 9.40
N PHE A 56 36.50 0.98 10.73
CA PHE A 56 35.80 1.99 11.50
C PHE A 56 36.17 3.42 11.05
N ILE A 57 35.16 4.24 10.78
CA ILE A 57 35.29 5.70 10.85
C ILE A 57 34.63 6.14 12.16
N THR A 58 35.47 6.48 13.13
CA THR A 58 35.05 7.14 14.37
C THR A 58 34.84 8.62 14.06
N ILE A 59 33.59 9.08 14.02
CA ILE A 59 33.28 10.52 14.07
C ILE A 59 33.15 10.89 15.54
N GLN A 60 34.16 11.61 16.06
CA GLN A 60 34.04 12.34 17.33
C GLN A 60 33.02 13.48 17.16
N SER A 61 31.80 13.28 17.63
CA SER A 61 30.93 14.40 17.98
C SER A 61 31.17 14.76 19.45
N HIS A 62 31.76 15.93 19.68
CA HIS A 62 31.82 16.56 20.99
C HIS A 62 30.39 16.80 21.51
N ILE A 63 29.91 15.94 22.41
CA ILE A 63 28.74 16.22 23.24
C ILE A 63 29.24 16.73 24.58
N THR A 64 28.97 18.00 24.85
CA THR A 64 29.09 18.62 26.16
C THR A 64 28.26 17.84 27.18
N ARG A 65 28.93 17.32 28.22
CA ARG A 65 28.33 16.66 29.39
C ARG A 65 27.25 17.54 30.03
N SER A 66 26.00 17.10 30.01
CA SER A 66 25.01 17.51 31.02
C SER A 66 25.03 16.53 32.20
N SER A 67 24.89 17.10 33.40
CA SER A 67 25.12 16.47 34.71
C SER A 67 24.09 15.38 35.06
N PRO A 68 24.44 14.34 35.86
CA PRO A 68 23.55 13.23 36.25
C PRO A 68 22.27 13.63 37.00
N ARG A 69 22.11 14.90 37.38
CA ARG A 69 20.96 15.39 38.17
C ARG A 69 19.69 15.67 37.37
N GLN A 70 19.74 15.72 36.03
CA GLN A 70 18.53 15.93 35.20
C GLN A 70 17.83 14.64 34.75
N LEU A 71 18.49 13.48 34.87
CA LEU A 71 17.86 12.20 34.54
C LEU A 71 16.95 11.69 35.67
N SER A 72 17.28 12.02 36.92
CA SER A 72 16.48 11.63 38.08
C SER A 72 15.18 12.44 38.24
N SER A 73 15.08 13.63 37.63
CA SER A 73 13.85 14.44 37.69
C SER A 73 12.79 13.98 36.69
N LEU A 74 13.20 13.39 35.55
CA LEU A 74 12.27 12.85 34.55
C LEU A 74 11.70 11.47 34.95
N GLU A 75 12.44 10.68 35.74
CA GLU A 75 11.95 9.42 36.31
C GLU A 75 11.04 9.61 37.53
N ALA A 76 11.10 10.78 38.19
CA ALA A 76 10.24 11.10 39.34
C ALA A 76 8.83 11.54 38.92
N GLU A 77 8.68 12.22 37.78
CA GLU A 77 7.35 12.63 37.27
C GLU A 77 6.55 11.47 36.64
N ALA A 78 7.23 10.39 36.22
CA ALA A 78 6.56 9.18 35.72
C ALA A 78 5.94 8.30 36.83
N ASN A 79 6.36 8.48 38.09
CA ASN A 79 5.96 7.64 39.23
C ASN A 79 4.89 8.27 40.14
N HIS A 80 4.34 9.44 39.80
CA HIS A 80 3.28 10.10 40.59
C HIS A 80 1.91 10.24 39.89
N ALA A 81 1.73 9.58 38.74
CA ALA A 81 0.41 9.46 38.10
C ALA A 81 -0.22 8.08 38.36
N SER A 82 -0.51 7.77 39.63
CA SER A 82 -1.32 6.60 40.01
C SER A 82 -2.42 7.02 40.98
N GLY A 83 -3.47 7.63 40.43
CA GLY A 83 -4.78 7.77 41.08
C GLY A 83 -5.66 6.54 40.83
N PRO A 84 -6.69 6.30 41.65
CA PRO A 84 -7.42 5.04 41.68
C PRO A 84 -8.21 4.83 40.38
N SER A 85 -8.16 3.59 39.89
CA SER A 85 -8.87 3.12 38.71
C SER A 85 -10.37 3.02 38.96
N ASP A 86 -11.15 3.86 38.30
CA ASP A 86 -12.59 3.63 38.13
C ASP A 86 -12.82 2.37 37.28
N PRO A 87 -13.84 1.54 37.60
CA PRO A 87 -14.14 0.35 36.83
C PRO A 87 -14.69 0.76 35.45
N ILE A 88 -13.87 0.60 34.42
CA ILE A 88 -14.31 0.72 33.02
C ILE A 88 -15.24 -0.46 32.75
N GLY A 89 -16.54 -0.19 32.71
CA GLY A 89 -17.55 -1.13 32.23
C GLY A 89 -17.20 -1.59 30.82
N ILE A 90 -16.88 -2.86 30.66
CA ILE A 90 -16.71 -3.50 29.37
C ILE A 90 -18.11 -3.63 28.76
N GLN A 91 -18.49 -2.67 27.92
CA GLN A 91 -19.64 -2.86 27.03
C GLN A 91 -19.32 -4.02 26.09
N SER A 92 -20.28 -4.94 25.95
CA SER A 92 -20.09 -6.14 25.16
C SER A 92 -19.96 -5.76 23.68
N ALA A 93 -19.37 -6.64 22.87
CA ALA A 93 -19.26 -6.42 21.42
C ALA A 93 -20.63 -6.23 20.75
N ALA A 94 -21.72 -6.73 21.36
CA ALA A 94 -23.09 -6.52 20.88
C ALA A 94 -23.57 -5.08 21.10
N ASP A 95 -23.18 -4.43 22.19
CA ASP A 95 -23.59 -3.05 22.52
C ASP A 95 -22.92 -2.02 21.61
N LEU A 96 -21.67 -2.28 21.22
CA LEU A 96 -20.95 -1.50 20.19
C LEU A 96 -21.60 -1.66 18.80
N PHE A 97 -22.11 -2.86 18.51
CA PHE A 97 -22.79 -3.16 17.25
C PHE A 97 -24.14 -2.44 17.14
N ASP A 98 -24.91 -2.41 18.24
CA ASP A 98 -26.23 -1.78 18.28
C ASP A 98 -26.14 -0.23 18.36
N GLY A 99 -25.07 0.30 18.97
CA GLY A 99 -24.74 1.73 18.94
C GLY A 99 -24.36 2.24 17.54
N ALA A 100 -23.60 1.45 16.77
CA ALA A 100 -23.30 1.76 15.36
C ALA A 100 -24.57 1.71 14.49
N LYS A 101 -25.45 0.74 14.74
CA LYS A 101 -26.73 0.56 14.05
C LYS A 101 -27.67 1.77 14.23
N LYS A 102 -27.73 2.35 15.43
CA LYS A 102 -28.56 3.54 15.70
C LYS A 102 -28.01 4.83 15.11
N ARG A 103 -26.69 5.03 15.07
CA ARG A 103 -26.08 6.25 14.49
C ARG A 103 -26.18 6.32 12.97
N VAL A 104 -26.10 5.18 12.28
CA VAL A 104 -26.33 5.11 10.82
C VAL A 104 -27.79 5.42 10.47
N LEU A 105 -28.74 5.15 11.37
CA LEU A 105 -30.17 5.35 11.13
C LEU A 105 -30.73 6.71 11.58
N SER A 106 -30.03 7.51 12.39
CA SER A 106 -30.60 8.72 13.02
C SER A 106 -30.08 10.06 12.50
N SER A 107 -29.31 10.12 11.41
CA SER A 107 -28.84 11.42 10.87
C SER A 107 -29.92 12.20 10.10
N HIS A 108 -31.09 11.62 9.87
CA HIS A 108 -32.20 12.30 9.19
C HIS A 108 -33.11 13.02 10.18
N ARG A 109 -32.82 14.31 10.42
CA ARG A 109 -33.76 15.46 10.47
C ARG A 109 -33.20 16.61 11.31
N ARG A 110 -32.62 17.61 10.63
CA ARG A 110 -32.99 19.04 10.70
C ARG A 110 -32.12 19.89 9.76
N ASP A 111 -32.77 20.86 9.10
CA ASP A 111 -32.29 21.70 8.01
C ASP A 111 -30.96 22.42 8.24
N GLU A 112 -30.00 22.19 7.33
CA GLU A 112 -28.94 23.12 6.92
C GLU A 112 -28.64 22.82 5.44
N LYS A 113 -28.44 23.86 4.60
CA LYS A 113 -28.05 23.78 3.17
C LYS A 113 -27.29 22.47 2.85
N GLU A 114 -27.83 21.61 1.99
CA GLU A 114 -27.28 20.27 1.69
C GLU A 114 -25.76 20.33 1.46
N LYS A 115 -24.98 20.02 2.50
CA LYS A 115 -23.53 19.83 2.38
C LYS A 115 -23.35 18.55 1.57
N CYS A 116 -22.77 18.66 0.38
CA CYS A 116 -22.52 17.49 -0.45
C CYS A 116 -21.59 16.50 0.28
N ASP A 117 -22.10 15.30 0.54
CA ASP A 117 -21.26 14.17 0.93
C ASP A 117 -20.59 13.62 -0.34
N LEU A 118 -19.26 13.80 -0.44
CA LEU A 118 -18.50 13.34 -1.60
C LEU A 118 -18.43 11.82 -1.68
N PHE A 119 -18.73 11.11 -0.60
CA PHE A 119 -18.53 9.66 -0.45
C PHE A 119 -19.81 8.84 -0.59
N ASP A 120 -20.98 9.49 -0.66
CA ASP A 120 -22.27 8.86 -1.00
C ASP A 120 -22.62 9.17 -2.46
N GLY A 121 -22.84 8.12 -3.24
CA GLY A 121 -22.95 8.22 -4.68
C GLY A 121 -22.89 6.87 -5.36
N GLU A 122 -22.54 6.87 -6.64
CA GLU A 122 -22.48 5.68 -7.46
C GLU A 122 -21.34 5.73 -8.49
N TRP A 123 -20.93 4.55 -8.94
CA TRP A 123 -19.98 4.40 -10.04
C TRP A 123 -20.69 4.55 -11.37
N ILE A 124 -20.27 5.54 -12.16
CA ILE A 124 -20.78 5.79 -13.50
C ILE A 124 -19.72 5.37 -14.51
N TYR A 125 -20.14 4.62 -15.51
CA TYR A 125 -19.29 4.27 -16.64
C TYR A 125 -19.21 5.46 -17.60
N ASP A 126 -18.01 5.98 -17.80
CA ASP A 126 -17.76 7.10 -18.71
C ASP A 126 -17.69 6.57 -20.15
N SER A 127 -18.86 6.50 -20.80
CA SER A 127 -18.97 6.00 -22.17
C SER A 127 -18.50 7.04 -23.19
N GLU A 128 -17.98 6.60 -24.34
CA GLU A 128 -17.42 7.43 -25.43
C GLU A 128 -18.39 8.44 -26.09
N ARG A 129 -19.60 8.62 -25.55
CA ARG A 129 -20.62 9.54 -26.05
C ARG A 129 -20.62 10.85 -25.27
N GLU A 130 -19.57 11.65 -25.43
CA GLU A 130 -19.65 13.11 -25.37
C GLU A 130 -18.35 13.72 -25.91
N GLY A 131 -18.49 14.79 -26.69
CA GLY A 131 -17.55 15.30 -27.69
C GLY A 131 -16.32 16.05 -27.16
N ASP A 132 -15.74 15.60 -26.05
CA ASP A 132 -14.46 16.14 -25.55
C ASP A 132 -13.58 14.99 -25.06
N GLU A 133 -12.79 14.39 -25.97
CA GLU A 133 -11.83 13.30 -25.65
C GLU A 133 -10.91 13.66 -24.48
N LYS A 134 -10.60 14.95 -24.28
CA LYS A 134 -9.77 15.45 -23.18
C LYS A 134 -10.46 15.36 -21.82
N ARG A 135 -11.76 15.07 -21.78
CA ARG A 135 -12.56 14.96 -20.56
C ARG A 135 -12.84 13.54 -20.10
N ARG A 136 -12.27 12.52 -20.75
CA ARG A 136 -12.57 11.12 -20.43
C ARG A 136 -11.73 10.56 -19.29
N TYR A 137 -12.25 9.49 -18.70
CA TYR A 137 -11.47 8.57 -17.88
C TYR A 137 -10.82 7.48 -18.76
N PRO A 138 -9.60 7.02 -18.41
CA PRO A 138 -8.81 7.45 -17.25
C PRO A 138 -8.19 8.84 -17.42
N LEU A 139 -7.80 9.47 -16.31
CA LEU A 139 -7.23 10.83 -16.28
C LEU A 139 -5.81 10.92 -16.90
N TYR A 140 -5.15 9.78 -17.04
CA TYR A 140 -3.88 9.58 -17.74
C TYR A 140 -3.83 8.13 -18.23
N ARG A 141 -2.94 7.82 -19.18
CA ARG A 141 -2.70 6.43 -19.59
C ARG A 141 -1.49 5.82 -18.89
N GLU A 142 -1.49 4.51 -18.72
CA GLU A 142 -0.40 3.77 -18.07
C GLU A 142 0.97 3.99 -18.76
N ASP A 143 0.98 4.14 -20.09
CA ASP A 143 2.18 4.39 -20.89
C ASP A 143 2.69 5.84 -20.82
N GLU A 144 1.86 6.79 -20.38
CA GLU A 144 2.23 8.20 -20.22
C GLU A 144 2.97 8.47 -18.90
N CYS A 145 2.85 7.59 -17.91
CA CYS A 145 3.46 7.76 -16.58
C CYS A 145 4.59 6.76 -16.33
N VAL A 146 5.82 7.20 -16.59
CA VAL A 146 7.03 6.38 -16.40
C VAL A 146 7.40 6.13 -14.93
N PHE A 147 6.74 6.82 -14.00
CA PHE A 147 7.00 6.68 -12.56
C PHE A 147 6.24 5.52 -11.93
N LEU A 148 5.27 4.93 -12.64
CA LEU A 148 4.55 3.75 -12.19
C LEU A 148 5.52 2.57 -12.02
N THR A 149 5.46 1.94 -10.85
CA THR A 149 6.18 0.69 -10.62
C THR A 149 5.53 -0.45 -11.37
N GLU A 150 6.30 -1.50 -11.65
CA GLU A 150 5.77 -2.72 -12.28
C GLU A 150 4.71 -3.42 -11.41
N GLN A 151 4.53 -3.05 -10.13
CA GLN A 151 3.48 -3.61 -9.29
C GLN A 151 2.07 -3.25 -9.81
N VAL A 152 1.92 -2.07 -10.41
CA VAL A 152 0.62 -1.45 -10.70
C VAL A 152 0.34 -1.26 -12.20
N THR A 153 1.32 -1.54 -13.07
CA THR A 153 1.21 -1.42 -14.54
C THR A 153 0.55 -2.65 -15.15
N CYS A 154 -0.73 -2.84 -14.85
CA CYS A 154 -1.48 -4.05 -15.21
C CYS A 154 -1.51 -4.32 -16.71
N MET A 155 -1.68 -3.28 -17.55
CA MET A 155 -1.76 -3.46 -19.00
C MET A 155 -0.41 -3.96 -19.54
N ARG A 156 0.69 -3.33 -19.11
CA ARG A 156 2.06 -3.78 -19.44
C ARG A 156 2.35 -5.19 -18.92
N ASN A 157 1.75 -5.57 -17.79
CA ASN A 157 1.89 -6.90 -17.19
C ASN A 157 0.93 -7.95 -17.78
N GLY A 158 0.25 -7.64 -18.88
CA GLY A 158 -0.53 -8.60 -19.68
C GLY A 158 -2.04 -8.55 -19.47
N ARG A 159 -2.56 -7.59 -18.68
CA ARG A 159 -4.01 -7.37 -18.58
C ARG A 159 -4.54 -6.89 -19.93
N LYS A 160 -5.61 -7.54 -20.42
CA LYS A 160 -6.19 -7.24 -21.73
C LYS A 160 -7.42 -6.34 -21.68
N ASP A 161 -8.17 -6.37 -20.57
CA ASP A 161 -9.33 -5.50 -20.39
C ASP A 161 -8.93 -4.16 -19.79
N ASP A 162 -9.35 -3.06 -20.41
CA ASP A 162 -9.11 -1.68 -19.96
C ASP A 162 -10.38 -1.05 -19.35
N ARG A 163 -11.53 -1.74 -19.39
CA ARG A 163 -12.83 -1.19 -19.00
C ARG A 163 -12.88 -0.71 -17.55
N TYR A 164 -12.07 -1.32 -16.67
CA TYR A 164 -11.95 -0.90 -15.27
C TYR A 164 -11.43 0.54 -15.13
N GLN A 165 -10.70 1.05 -16.12
CA GLN A 165 -10.13 2.41 -16.14
C GLN A 165 -11.18 3.50 -16.42
N ARG A 166 -12.35 3.13 -16.96
CA ARG A 166 -13.38 4.06 -17.47
C ARG A 166 -14.52 4.31 -16.49
N TRP A 167 -14.29 4.08 -15.21
CA TRP A 167 -15.28 4.29 -14.16
C TRP A 167 -14.93 5.53 -13.37
N ARG A 168 -15.92 6.43 -13.23
CA ARG A 168 -15.83 7.62 -12.39
C ARG A 168 -16.83 7.54 -11.26
N TRP A 169 -16.51 8.20 -10.15
CA TRP A 169 -17.44 8.33 -9.03
C TRP A 169 -18.31 9.56 -9.20
N GLN A 170 -19.62 9.40 -9.02
CA GLN A 170 -20.61 10.48 -9.04
C GLN A 170 -21.24 10.59 -7.65
N PRO A 171 -20.89 11.61 -6.84
CA PRO A 171 -21.62 11.89 -5.61
C PRO A 171 -23.09 12.15 -5.90
N ARG A 172 -23.97 11.80 -4.95
CA ARG A 172 -25.43 11.86 -5.14
C ARG A 172 -25.95 13.30 -5.27
N SER A 173 -25.41 14.21 -4.46
CA SER A 173 -25.90 15.58 -4.32
C SER A 173 -25.00 16.64 -4.97
N CYS A 174 -23.89 16.25 -5.60
CA CYS A 174 -23.02 17.17 -6.34
C CYS A 174 -22.11 16.40 -7.32
N SER A 175 -21.25 17.12 -8.05
CA SER A 175 -20.22 16.51 -8.89
C SER A 175 -18.83 16.78 -8.32
N LEU A 176 -17.92 15.82 -8.49
CA LEU A 176 -16.51 16.05 -8.20
C LEU A 176 -15.94 17.09 -9.17
N PRO A 177 -15.13 18.05 -8.70
CA PRO A 177 -14.40 18.94 -9.59
C PRO A 177 -13.40 18.10 -10.39
N ARG A 178 -13.36 18.29 -11.72
CA ARG A 178 -12.39 17.62 -12.56
C ARG A 178 -10.97 17.97 -12.10
N PHE A 179 -10.11 16.95 -12.00
CA PHE A 179 -8.71 17.15 -11.65
C PHE A 179 -8.00 18.05 -12.67
N ASP A 180 -7.46 19.17 -12.20
CA ASP A 180 -6.61 20.07 -12.98
C ASP A 180 -5.21 20.05 -12.36
N ALA A 181 -4.29 19.37 -13.06
CA ALA A 181 -2.91 19.20 -12.61
C ALA A 181 -2.19 20.54 -12.41
N LYS A 182 -2.47 21.55 -13.24
CA LYS A 182 -1.84 22.86 -13.16
C LYS A 182 -2.35 23.61 -11.95
N ALA A 183 -3.66 23.67 -11.77
CA ALA A 183 -4.27 24.32 -10.60
C ALA A 183 -3.82 23.63 -9.29
N PHE A 184 -3.73 22.30 -9.30
CA PHE A 184 -3.27 21.53 -8.15
C PHE A 184 -1.79 21.79 -7.83
N LEU A 185 -0.90 21.79 -8.83
CA LEU A 185 0.51 22.10 -8.60
C LEU A 185 0.73 23.56 -8.18
N GLU A 186 -0.06 24.52 -8.69
CA GLU A 186 -0.05 25.89 -8.16
C GLU A 186 -0.45 25.93 -6.68
N ARG A 187 -1.46 25.14 -6.28
CA ARG A 187 -1.87 25.02 -4.88
C ARG A 187 -0.79 24.39 -4.00
N LEU A 188 0.04 23.52 -4.57
CA LEU A 188 1.20 22.89 -3.93
C LEU A 188 2.50 23.70 -4.08
N ARG A 189 2.48 24.89 -4.69
CA ARG A 189 3.69 25.67 -4.92
C ARG A 189 4.40 25.98 -3.59
N ASN A 190 5.69 25.66 -3.51
CA ASN A 190 6.51 25.76 -2.29
C ASN A 190 6.05 24.87 -1.12
N LYS A 191 5.36 23.77 -1.41
CA LYS A 191 4.76 22.91 -0.38
C LYS A 191 5.14 21.44 -0.53
N ARG A 192 4.94 20.71 0.57
CA ARG A 192 5.14 19.27 0.67
C ARG A 192 3.81 18.57 0.91
N MET A 193 3.52 17.56 0.10
CA MET A 193 2.39 16.65 0.30
C MET A 193 2.94 15.26 0.56
N MET A 194 2.65 14.66 1.72
CA MET A 194 3.18 13.35 2.12
C MET A 194 2.09 12.34 2.43
N PHE A 195 2.14 11.21 1.73
CA PHE A 195 1.39 10.01 2.03
C PHE A 195 2.17 9.17 3.05
N VAL A 196 1.57 8.87 4.19
CA VAL A 196 2.20 8.12 5.29
C VAL A 196 1.39 6.87 5.57
N GLY A 197 1.98 5.69 5.45
CA GLY A 197 1.25 4.47 5.79
C GLY A 197 1.78 3.20 5.13
N ASP A 198 0.83 2.34 4.74
CA ASP A 198 1.09 1.03 4.15
C ASP A 198 1.19 1.08 2.62
N SER A 199 1.25 -0.09 1.99
CA SER A 199 1.40 -0.21 0.53
C SER A 199 0.22 0.33 -0.26
N LEU A 200 -0.97 0.47 0.32
CA LEU A 200 -2.12 1.05 -0.36
C LEU A 200 -2.01 2.58 -0.41
N ASN A 201 -1.39 3.20 0.59
CA ASN A 201 -1.05 4.63 0.52
C ASN A 201 0.08 4.88 -0.50
N ARG A 202 1.02 3.94 -0.63
CA ARG A 202 2.01 3.98 -1.73
C ARG A 202 1.32 3.90 -3.09
N ASN A 203 0.35 3.01 -3.24
CA ASN A 203 -0.45 2.87 -4.46
C ASN A 203 -1.20 4.18 -4.79
N GLN A 204 -1.75 4.86 -3.78
CA GLN A 204 -2.38 6.18 -3.95
C GLN A 204 -1.38 7.29 -4.27
N TRP A 205 -0.19 7.27 -3.68
CA TRP A 205 0.89 8.20 -4.00
C TRP A 205 1.38 8.05 -5.45
N GLU A 206 1.58 6.82 -5.95
CA GLU A 206 1.95 6.58 -7.35
C GLU A 206 0.89 7.15 -8.31
N SER A 207 -0.39 7.00 -7.98
CA SER A 207 -1.49 7.64 -8.70
C SER A 207 -1.37 9.16 -8.71
N MET A 208 -1.13 9.78 -7.54
CA MET A 208 -1.03 11.24 -7.43
C MET A 208 0.15 11.79 -8.25
N VAL A 209 1.28 11.09 -8.25
CA VAL A 209 2.43 11.43 -9.11
C VAL A 209 2.02 11.41 -10.58
N CYS A 210 1.30 10.36 -11.03
CA CYS A 210 0.88 10.27 -12.43
C CYS A 210 -0.17 11.30 -12.83
N LEU A 211 -1.04 11.70 -11.91
CA LEU A 211 -2.02 12.77 -12.13
C LEU A 211 -1.36 14.13 -12.42
N VAL A 212 -0.19 14.41 -11.83
CA VAL A 212 0.48 15.72 -11.99
C VAL A 212 1.64 15.72 -12.99
N GLN A 213 2.31 14.58 -13.19
CA GLN A 213 3.61 14.58 -13.88
C GLN A 213 3.54 14.97 -15.36
N SER A 214 2.39 14.78 -16.01
CA SER A 214 2.23 14.98 -17.45
C SER A 214 2.38 16.43 -17.87
N ILE A 215 2.10 17.40 -16.98
CA ILE A 215 2.24 18.83 -17.27
C ILE A 215 3.66 19.37 -17.00
N LEU A 216 4.53 18.55 -16.42
CA LEU A 216 5.90 18.93 -16.06
C LEU A 216 6.89 18.48 -17.15
N PRO A 217 7.81 19.36 -17.58
CA PRO A 217 8.93 19.00 -18.45
C PRO A 217 9.76 17.85 -17.86
N TRP A 218 10.32 17.00 -18.72
CA TRP A 218 11.08 15.82 -18.28
C TRP A 218 12.28 16.16 -17.40
N ASP A 219 13.00 17.23 -17.73
CA ASP A 219 14.17 17.73 -17.02
C ASP A 219 13.84 18.53 -15.76
N LYS A 220 12.54 18.66 -15.42
CA LYS A 220 12.03 19.42 -14.25
C LYS A 220 11.25 18.55 -13.26
N LYS A 221 11.36 17.23 -13.40
CA LYS A 221 10.76 16.27 -12.47
C LYS A 221 11.73 15.14 -12.14
N THR A 222 11.80 14.79 -10.87
CA THR A 222 12.68 13.72 -10.39
C THR A 222 11.97 12.85 -9.35
N LEU A 223 12.42 11.60 -9.21
CA LEU A 223 11.97 10.70 -8.16
C LEU A 223 13.20 10.13 -7.44
N VAL A 224 13.32 10.42 -6.15
CA VAL A 224 14.40 9.95 -5.29
C VAL A 224 13.83 9.05 -4.19
N LYS A 225 14.45 7.90 -3.96
CA LYS A 225 14.06 6.94 -2.91
C LYS A 225 15.19 6.82 -1.90
N THR A 226 14.95 7.21 -0.66
CA THR A 226 15.94 7.22 0.42
C THR A 226 15.35 6.57 1.67
N GLY A 227 15.76 5.33 1.95
CA GLY A 227 15.22 4.56 3.07
C GLY A 227 13.71 4.43 2.99
N SER A 228 13.00 4.89 4.02
CA SER A 228 11.53 4.86 4.10
C SER A 228 10.83 5.98 3.31
N LEU A 229 11.57 6.95 2.75
CA LEU A 229 11.01 8.12 2.09
C LEU A 229 11.24 8.08 0.57
N ASN A 230 10.16 8.21 -0.19
CA ASN A 230 10.18 8.47 -1.63
C ASN A 230 9.74 9.92 -1.87
N VAL A 231 10.48 10.67 -2.68
CA VAL A 231 10.20 12.08 -3.00
C VAL A 231 10.12 12.24 -4.51
N PHE A 232 8.92 12.54 -5.02
CA PHE A 232 8.75 13.08 -6.35
C PHE A 232 8.80 14.61 -6.29
N GLN A 233 9.75 15.22 -7.00
CA GLN A 233 9.95 16.66 -7.06
C GLN A 233 9.38 17.23 -8.36
N ALA A 234 8.55 18.27 -8.25
CA ALA A 234 8.14 19.13 -9.33
C ALA A 234 8.90 20.46 -9.21
N GLU A 235 9.99 20.62 -9.97
CA GLU A 235 10.96 21.71 -9.77
C GLU A 235 10.36 23.10 -10.05
N GLU A 236 9.61 23.26 -11.14
CA GLU A 236 9.01 24.55 -11.54
C GLU A 236 8.01 25.11 -10.51
N TYR A 237 7.47 24.22 -9.67
CA TYR A 237 6.54 24.56 -8.60
C TYR A 237 7.20 24.60 -7.23
N ASN A 238 8.46 24.15 -7.13
CA ASN A 238 9.11 23.87 -5.85
C ASN A 238 8.16 23.05 -4.93
N ALA A 239 7.53 22.03 -5.52
CA ALA A 239 6.52 21.21 -4.86
C ALA A 239 6.98 19.75 -4.79
N THR A 240 6.61 19.04 -3.73
CA THR A 240 6.91 17.62 -3.59
C THR A 240 5.67 16.78 -3.31
N LEU A 241 5.66 15.60 -3.92
CA LEU A 241 4.75 14.51 -3.60
C LEU A 241 5.56 13.37 -3.00
N GLU A 242 5.35 13.11 -1.71
CA GLU A 242 6.18 12.24 -0.89
C GLU A 242 5.40 11.00 -0.44
N PHE A 243 6.09 9.86 -0.33
CA PHE A 243 5.57 8.67 0.35
C PHE A 243 6.54 8.26 1.46
N TYR A 244 6.02 8.14 2.67
CA TYR A 244 6.76 7.66 3.84
C TYR A 244 6.20 6.32 4.33
N TRP A 245 7.05 5.30 4.32
CA TRP A 245 6.72 3.95 4.76
C TRP A 245 6.60 3.87 6.30
N ALA A 246 5.36 3.73 6.79
CA ALA A 246 5.03 3.52 8.19
C ALA A 246 3.73 2.70 8.27
N PRO A 247 3.77 1.40 7.96
CA PRO A 247 2.57 0.62 7.64
C PRO A 247 1.63 0.42 8.83
N PHE A 248 2.12 0.58 10.05
CA PHE A 248 1.33 0.61 11.29
C PHE A 248 1.28 1.99 11.94
N LEU A 249 1.81 3.03 11.29
CA LEU A 249 2.06 4.40 11.78
C LEU A 249 3.07 4.48 12.94
N VAL A 250 2.89 3.63 13.94
CA VAL A 250 3.83 3.45 15.06
C VAL A 250 5.00 2.56 14.65
N GLU A 251 6.06 2.63 15.45
CA GLU A 251 7.25 1.80 15.29
C GLU A 251 6.90 0.30 15.28
N SER A 252 7.46 -0.41 14.31
CA SER A 252 7.26 -1.83 14.09
C SER A 252 8.53 -2.50 13.58
N ASN A 253 8.58 -3.84 13.66
CA ASN A 253 9.66 -4.59 13.01
C ASN A 253 9.50 -4.70 11.48
N SER A 254 8.53 -4.00 10.90
CA SER A 254 8.23 -3.99 9.46
C SER A 254 8.45 -2.61 8.83
N ASP A 255 9.18 -1.71 9.49
CA ASP A 255 9.40 -0.32 9.05
C ASP A 255 10.54 -0.17 8.02
N ASP A 256 11.31 -1.23 7.77
CA ASP A 256 12.31 -1.26 6.70
C ASP A 256 11.65 -1.67 5.37
N PRO A 257 11.49 -0.76 4.39
CA PRO A 257 10.80 -1.06 3.14
C PRO A 257 11.50 -2.11 2.26
N ALA A 258 12.73 -2.52 2.55
CA ALA A 258 13.38 -3.65 1.89
C ALA A 258 13.15 -4.99 2.62
N MET A 259 12.96 -4.96 3.95
CA MET A 259 12.82 -6.14 4.82
C MET A 259 11.50 -6.19 5.57
N HIS A 260 10.42 -5.72 4.93
CA HIS A 260 9.13 -5.56 5.58
C HIS A 260 8.19 -6.76 5.42
N SER A 261 8.51 -7.73 4.57
CA SER A 261 7.67 -8.92 4.32
C SER A 261 7.98 -10.05 5.30
N ILE A 262 7.61 -9.83 6.57
CA ILE A 262 7.86 -10.78 7.67
C ILE A 262 6.56 -11.39 8.19
N ARG A 263 6.62 -12.67 8.58
CA ARG A 263 5.46 -13.42 9.10
C ARG A 263 4.98 -12.88 10.44
N ASP A 264 5.92 -12.56 11.33
CA ASP A 264 5.64 -12.12 12.69
C ASP A 264 5.77 -10.61 12.82
N ARG A 265 4.72 -9.90 12.41
CA ARG A 265 4.62 -8.45 12.54
C ARG A 265 4.36 -8.06 13.99
N ILE A 266 5.23 -7.24 14.56
CA ILE A 266 5.17 -6.78 15.95
C ILE A 266 5.18 -5.26 15.95
N ILE A 267 4.29 -4.65 16.73
CA ILE A 267 4.17 -3.20 16.87
C ILE A 267 4.55 -2.73 18.28
N ARG A 268 4.98 -1.46 18.38
CA ARG A 268 5.12 -0.71 19.64
C ARG A 268 4.06 0.41 19.64
N PRO A 269 2.84 0.14 20.13
CA PRO A 269 1.67 1.00 19.88
C PRO A 269 1.75 2.39 20.48
N THR A 270 2.70 2.65 21.40
CA THR A 270 2.94 3.97 22.02
C THR A 270 4.19 4.66 21.50
N SER A 271 4.90 4.09 20.52
CA SER A 271 6.13 4.64 19.96
C SER A 271 5.88 5.17 18.55
N ILE A 272 5.88 6.50 18.38
CA ILE A 272 5.62 7.14 17.08
C ILE A 272 6.62 8.27 16.74
N LEU A 273 7.36 8.76 17.73
CA LEU A 273 8.17 9.98 17.59
C LEU A 273 9.26 9.90 16.52
N MET A 274 9.88 8.72 16.34
CA MET A 274 10.89 8.53 15.30
C MET A 274 10.31 8.70 13.89
N HIS A 275 9.12 8.15 13.64
CA HIS A 275 8.44 8.40 12.37
C HIS A 275 7.95 9.84 12.29
N GLY A 276 7.29 10.33 13.34
CA GLY A 276 6.76 11.68 13.44
C GLY A 276 7.77 12.79 13.17
N ALA A 277 9.06 12.58 13.49
CA ALA A 277 10.12 13.53 13.16
C ALA A 277 10.21 13.84 11.64
N ASN A 278 9.81 12.89 10.78
CA ASN A 278 9.85 13.04 9.32
C ASN A 278 8.58 13.73 8.77
N TRP A 279 7.50 13.78 9.55
CA TRP A 279 6.20 14.29 9.14
C TRP A 279 5.99 15.76 9.50
N LYS A 280 6.88 16.31 10.34
CA LYS A 280 6.85 17.73 10.72
C LYS A 280 7.04 18.62 9.49
N ASP A 281 6.40 19.78 9.55
CA ASP A 281 6.50 20.83 8.52
C ASP A 281 6.06 20.39 7.12
N VAL A 282 5.25 19.33 7.02
CA VAL A 282 4.56 18.95 5.78
C VAL A 282 3.24 19.71 5.70
N ASP A 283 2.93 20.30 4.54
CA ASP A 283 1.71 21.10 4.34
C ASP A 283 0.44 20.24 4.19
N PHE A 284 0.56 19.06 3.59
CA PHE A 284 -0.55 18.13 3.41
C PHE A 284 -0.12 16.72 3.84
N LEU A 285 -0.68 16.23 4.95
CA LEU A 285 -0.39 14.89 5.47
C LEU A 285 -1.57 13.95 5.18
N ILE A 286 -1.31 12.81 4.54
CA ILE A 286 -2.32 11.83 4.15
C ILE A 286 -1.96 10.50 4.79
N PHE A 287 -2.63 10.18 5.91
CA PHE A 287 -2.37 8.96 6.66
C PHE A 287 -3.27 7.81 6.20
N ASN A 288 -2.75 6.58 6.22
CA ASN A 288 -3.57 5.37 6.24
C ASN A 288 -2.89 4.30 7.13
N THR A 289 -3.65 3.26 7.50
CA THR A 289 -3.08 1.99 7.97
C THR A 289 -4.20 0.95 8.06
N TYR A 290 -4.11 -0.15 7.32
CA TYR A 290 -5.17 -1.16 7.38
C TYR A 290 -4.72 -2.58 7.02
N ILE A 291 -4.15 -2.79 5.83
CA ILE A 291 -4.13 -4.13 5.24
C ILE A 291 -3.37 -5.15 6.10
N TRP A 292 -2.31 -4.74 6.79
CA TRP A 292 -1.52 -5.65 7.62
C TRP A 292 -2.13 -5.98 8.98
N TRP A 293 -3.13 -5.22 9.41
CA TRP A 293 -3.97 -5.59 10.54
C TRP A 293 -4.85 -6.79 10.22
N MET A 294 -5.06 -7.09 8.93
CA MET A 294 -5.92 -8.18 8.47
C MET A 294 -5.22 -9.55 8.48
N ASN A 295 -3.93 -9.62 8.82
CA ASN A 295 -3.16 -10.88 8.91
C ASN A 295 -3.64 -11.84 10.01
N GLY A 296 -4.52 -11.40 10.91
CA GLY A 296 -5.11 -12.23 11.95
C GLY A 296 -6.07 -11.48 12.86
N PRO A 297 -6.78 -12.18 13.77
CA PRO A 297 -7.68 -11.56 14.73
C PRO A 297 -6.95 -10.80 15.86
N LYS A 298 -5.67 -11.10 16.06
CA LYS A 298 -4.82 -10.49 17.09
C LYS A 298 -3.58 -9.86 16.48
N MET A 299 -3.09 -8.83 17.14
CA MET A 299 -1.82 -8.16 16.84
C MET A 299 -0.78 -8.45 17.91
N LYS A 300 0.45 -8.69 17.47
CA LYS A 300 1.59 -8.87 18.38
C LYS A 300 2.08 -7.49 18.84
N VAL A 301 1.99 -7.25 20.15
CA VAL A 301 2.38 -6.00 20.80
C VAL A 301 3.63 -6.25 21.64
N MET A 302 4.68 -5.46 21.44
CA MET A 302 5.89 -5.57 22.25
C MET A 302 5.58 -5.24 23.73
N ARG A 303 6.02 -6.11 24.65
CA ARG A 303 5.78 -5.92 26.09
C ARG A 303 6.67 -4.82 26.68
N LYS A 304 7.97 -4.89 26.43
CA LYS A 304 9.01 -3.95 26.91
C LYS A 304 10.21 -3.99 25.96
N GLY A 305 10.95 -2.88 25.91
CA GLY A 305 12.20 -2.77 25.16
C GLY A 305 12.08 -1.98 23.86
N ILE A 306 13.10 -2.15 23.02
CA ILE A 306 13.22 -1.56 21.67
C ILE A 306 13.42 -2.69 20.66
N PHE A 307 13.13 -2.45 19.38
CA PHE A 307 13.55 -3.39 18.34
C PHE A 307 15.08 -3.45 18.30
N SER A 308 15.64 -4.63 18.57
CA SER A 308 17.08 -4.89 18.58
C SER A 308 17.33 -6.25 17.93
N ARG A 309 18.60 -6.61 17.69
CA ARG A 309 18.97 -7.91 17.10
C ARG A 309 18.60 -9.15 17.94
N ARG A 310 18.04 -8.99 19.15
CA ARG A 310 17.61 -10.09 20.03
C ARG A 310 16.13 -10.42 19.84
N SER A 311 15.74 -11.64 20.20
CA SER A 311 14.33 -12.07 20.21
C SER A 311 13.48 -11.10 21.05
N VAL A 312 12.46 -10.51 20.42
CA VAL A 312 11.54 -9.58 21.08
C VAL A 312 10.43 -10.36 21.78
N LYS A 313 10.17 -10.04 23.06
CA LYS A 313 9.01 -10.55 23.78
C LYS A 313 7.77 -9.73 23.43
N TYR A 314 6.74 -10.40 22.94
CA TYR A 314 5.45 -9.79 22.62
C TYR A 314 4.31 -10.50 23.35
N GLU A 315 3.16 -9.84 23.39
CA GLU A 315 1.87 -10.43 23.71
C GLU A 315 0.92 -10.28 22.53
N GLU A 316 -0.11 -11.11 22.48
CA GLU A 316 -1.15 -11.00 21.46
C GLU A 316 -2.33 -10.23 22.04
N VAL A 317 -2.68 -9.13 21.37
CA VAL A 317 -3.76 -8.23 21.75
C VAL A 317 -4.82 -8.28 20.65
N GLU A 318 -6.10 -8.29 21.03
CA GLU A 318 -7.21 -8.21 20.07
C GLU A 318 -7.00 -7.05 19.08
N ARG A 319 -7.17 -7.33 17.78
CA ARG A 319 -6.88 -6.38 16.69
C ARG A 319 -7.51 -5.01 16.91
N ILE A 320 -8.79 -4.98 17.28
CA ILE A 320 -9.54 -3.74 17.53
C ILE A 320 -8.97 -2.94 18.71
N VAL A 321 -8.46 -3.61 19.74
CA VAL A 321 -7.86 -2.96 20.92
C VAL A 321 -6.51 -2.37 20.56
N ALA A 322 -5.68 -3.13 19.85
CA ALA A 322 -4.37 -2.67 19.39
C ALA A 322 -4.50 -1.48 18.42
N TYR A 323 -5.44 -1.56 17.47
CA TYR A 323 -5.70 -0.49 16.49
C TYR A 323 -6.13 0.81 17.17
N ARG A 324 -7.06 0.74 18.14
CA ARG A 324 -7.47 1.90 18.94
C ARG A 324 -6.30 2.51 19.72
N ARG A 325 -5.40 1.69 20.27
CA ARG A 325 -4.20 2.19 20.97
C ARG A 325 -3.29 2.96 20.02
N VAL A 326 -3.00 2.41 18.84
CA VAL A 326 -2.19 3.06 17.80
C VAL A 326 -2.79 4.38 17.36
N LEU A 327 -4.09 4.41 17.02
CA LEU A 327 -4.72 5.65 16.56
C LEU A 327 -4.81 6.71 17.66
N ARG A 328 -4.92 6.34 18.94
CA ARG A 328 -4.80 7.29 20.06
C ARG A 328 -3.39 7.87 20.19
N THR A 329 -2.35 7.07 19.93
CA THR A 329 -0.97 7.56 19.92
C THR A 329 -0.73 8.50 18.74
N TRP A 330 -1.23 8.15 17.55
CA TRP A 330 -1.19 9.03 16.39
C TRP A 330 -1.97 10.33 16.60
N SER A 331 -3.18 10.28 17.16
CA SER A 331 -3.98 11.50 17.37
C SER A 331 -3.34 12.46 18.38
N LYS A 332 -2.68 11.94 19.43
CA LYS A 332 -1.87 12.74 20.34
C LYS A 332 -0.69 13.39 19.64
N TRP A 333 0.04 12.61 18.83
CA TRP A 333 1.16 13.16 18.06
C TRP A 333 0.70 14.30 17.14
N VAL A 334 -0.43 14.13 16.44
CA VAL A 334 -1.01 15.17 15.59
C VAL A 334 -1.36 16.42 16.40
N ALA A 335 -2.07 16.26 17.53
CA ALA A 335 -2.47 17.38 18.37
C ALA A 335 -1.28 18.17 18.97
N GLU A 336 -0.16 17.50 19.22
CA GLU A 336 1.04 18.11 19.81
C GLU A 336 1.98 18.77 18.79
N HIS A 337 1.98 18.30 17.54
CA HIS A 337 3.02 18.66 16.56
C HIS A 337 2.51 19.34 15.30
N ILE A 338 1.19 19.36 15.06
CA ILE A 338 0.61 19.92 13.85
C ILE A 338 -0.03 21.27 14.14
N ASP A 339 0.41 22.29 13.40
CA ASP A 339 -0.22 23.60 13.33
C ASP A 339 -1.32 23.57 12.26
N PRO A 340 -2.62 23.62 12.62
CA PRO A 340 -3.72 23.53 11.67
C PRO A 340 -3.80 24.74 10.73
N GLN A 341 -3.08 25.84 11.00
CA GLN A 341 -2.99 26.97 10.07
C GLN A 341 -2.00 26.71 8.91
N LYS A 342 -1.06 25.78 9.11
CA LYS A 342 -0.02 25.45 8.12
C LYS A 342 -0.29 24.12 7.43
N THR A 343 -0.80 23.16 8.18
CA THR A 343 -0.90 21.77 7.73
C THR A 343 -2.35 21.32 7.67
N THR A 344 -2.74 20.75 6.53
CA THR A 344 -4.00 20.04 6.39
C THR A 344 -3.76 18.54 6.56
N VAL A 345 -4.52 17.91 7.46
CA VAL A 345 -4.38 16.47 7.75
C VAL A 345 -5.56 15.69 7.19
N PHE A 346 -5.25 14.61 6.48
CA PHE A 346 -6.19 13.65 5.93
C PHE A 346 -5.93 12.27 6.54
N PHE A 347 -6.99 11.50 6.69
CA PHE A 347 -6.89 10.07 7.00
C PHE A 347 -7.77 9.29 6.03
N MET A 348 -7.14 8.43 5.24
CA MET A 348 -7.81 7.56 4.27
C MET A 348 -8.43 6.39 5.02
N SER A 349 -9.72 6.12 4.78
CA SER A 349 -10.37 4.93 5.31
C SER A 349 -9.84 3.66 4.63
N MET A 350 -10.35 2.50 5.04
CA MET A 350 -9.85 1.18 4.65
C MET A 350 -9.99 0.95 3.14
N SER A 351 -8.87 0.65 2.48
CA SER A 351 -8.89 -0.01 1.17
C SER A 351 -9.31 -1.47 1.37
N PRO A 352 -10.40 -1.92 0.74
CA PRO A 352 -10.84 -3.31 0.84
C PRO A 352 -9.94 -4.24 0.03
N ALA A 353 -10.05 -5.54 0.32
CA ALA A 353 -9.48 -6.61 -0.48
C ALA A 353 -10.61 -7.49 -1.01
N HIS A 354 -10.42 -8.12 -2.17
CA HIS A 354 -11.41 -8.98 -2.83
C HIS A 354 -10.94 -10.43 -2.87
N GLU A 355 -10.54 -10.92 -1.69
CA GLU A 355 -9.99 -12.27 -1.47
C GLU A 355 -11.06 -13.36 -1.53
N THR A 356 -12.24 -13.06 -0.99
CA THR A 356 -13.38 -13.98 -0.95
C THR A 356 -14.44 -13.52 -1.93
N VAL A 357 -14.92 -14.44 -2.76
CA VAL A 357 -16.03 -14.18 -3.69
C VAL A 357 -17.32 -14.13 -2.87
N THR A 358 -17.88 -12.94 -2.73
CA THR A 358 -19.18 -12.71 -2.05
C THR A 358 -20.22 -12.07 -2.95
N TRP A 359 -19.86 -11.86 -4.22
CA TRP A 359 -20.74 -11.41 -5.29
C TRP A 359 -21.15 -12.58 -6.18
N GLU A 360 -22.24 -12.41 -6.92
CA GLU A 360 -22.77 -13.42 -7.80
C GLU A 360 -21.91 -13.57 -9.07
N ASN A 361 -20.91 -14.46 -9.01
CA ASN A 361 -20.19 -14.93 -10.19
C ASN A 361 -19.70 -16.38 -9.97
N PRO A 362 -20.31 -17.39 -10.61
CA PRO A 362 -19.95 -18.79 -10.40
C PRO A 362 -18.56 -19.16 -10.95
N ASN A 363 -17.99 -18.33 -11.83
CA ASN A 363 -16.67 -18.54 -12.41
C ASN A 363 -15.58 -17.70 -11.74
N ALA A 364 -15.90 -17.00 -10.63
CA ALA A 364 -14.95 -16.16 -9.96
C ALA A 364 -13.83 -16.96 -9.30
N ILE A 365 -12.60 -16.50 -9.49
CA ILE A 365 -11.42 -16.96 -8.75
C ILE A 365 -10.85 -15.74 -8.03
N ARG A 366 -11.22 -15.58 -6.75
CA ARG A 366 -10.94 -14.34 -6.00
C ARG A 366 -11.39 -13.14 -6.85
N CYS A 367 -10.55 -12.13 -7.05
CA CYS A 367 -10.83 -10.99 -7.93
C CYS A 367 -10.48 -11.20 -9.42
N ALA A 368 -9.82 -12.30 -9.80
CA ALA A 368 -9.09 -12.36 -11.06
C ALA A 368 -9.96 -12.43 -12.32
N MET A 369 -11.18 -12.95 -12.21
CA MET A 369 -12.11 -13.09 -13.32
C MET A 369 -13.07 -11.90 -13.44
N GLU A 370 -12.86 -10.85 -12.65
CA GLU A 370 -13.74 -9.70 -12.55
C GLU A 370 -13.28 -8.56 -13.45
N THR A 371 -14.14 -8.15 -14.38
CA THR A 371 -13.82 -7.07 -15.36
C THR A 371 -14.83 -5.93 -15.32
N LEU A 372 -15.79 -5.99 -14.39
CA LEU A 372 -16.79 -4.96 -14.13
C LEU A 372 -17.01 -4.83 -12.61
N PRO A 373 -17.34 -3.63 -12.11
CA PRO A 373 -17.74 -3.43 -10.73
C PRO A 373 -18.99 -4.24 -10.36
N ILE A 374 -19.28 -4.31 -9.07
CA ILE A 374 -20.56 -4.81 -8.56
C ILE A 374 -21.66 -3.83 -8.99
N ARG A 375 -22.70 -4.31 -9.70
CA ARG A 375 -23.79 -3.46 -10.23
C ARG A 375 -25.12 -3.60 -9.48
N ASN A 376 -25.43 -4.80 -9.00
CA ASN A 376 -26.70 -5.12 -8.35
C ASN A 376 -26.43 -5.71 -6.96
N SER A 377 -26.32 -4.86 -5.94
CA SER A 377 -26.29 -5.31 -4.55
C SER A 377 -27.62 -4.93 -3.89
N THR A 378 -28.45 -5.92 -3.58
CA THR A 378 -29.70 -5.73 -2.80
C THR A 378 -29.45 -5.57 -1.30
N GLY A 379 -28.18 -5.60 -0.87
CA GLY A 379 -27.75 -5.45 0.51
C GLY A 379 -26.30 -4.96 0.61
N ARG A 380 -25.76 -4.96 1.84
CA ARG A 380 -24.37 -4.53 2.08
C ARG A 380 -23.40 -5.53 1.45
N ILE A 381 -22.45 -5.00 0.68
CA ILE A 381 -21.32 -5.79 0.18
C ILE A 381 -20.47 -6.21 1.38
N ASP A 382 -20.13 -7.49 1.47
CA ASP A 382 -19.21 -7.99 2.49
C ASP A 382 -18.06 -8.69 1.79
N VAL A 383 -16.93 -8.01 1.66
CA VAL A 383 -15.69 -8.56 1.10
C VAL A 383 -14.65 -8.84 2.19
N GLY A 384 -15.09 -8.98 3.44
CA GLY A 384 -14.22 -9.24 4.59
C GLY A 384 -13.61 -7.99 5.23
N THR A 385 -14.05 -6.79 4.84
CA THR A 385 -13.63 -5.53 5.45
C THR A 385 -14.02 -5.50 6.94
N ASP A 386 -13.03 -5.38 7.83
CA ASP A 386 -13.28 -5.14 9.26
C ASP A 386 -13.78 -3.71 9.53
N TRP A 387 -15.08 -3.50 9.34
CA TRP A 387 -15.78 -2.24 9.63
C TRP A 387 -15.64 -1.77 11.09
N ARG A 388 -15.20 -2.62 12.04
CA ARG A 388 -14.92 -2.16 13.40
C ARG A 388 -13.68 -1.27 13.44
N LEU A 389 -12.68 -1.53 12.60
CA LEU A 389 -11.52 -0.64 12.48
C LEU A 389 -11.91 0.69 11.84
N PHE A 390 -12.84 0.66 10.88
CA PHE A 390 -13.42 1.87 10.26
C PHE A 390 -14.05 2.77 11.32
N THR A 391 -14.95 2.20 12.14
CA THR A 391 -15.60 2.96 13.23
C THR A 391 -14.59 3.46 14.25
N ILE A 392 -13.54 2.70 14.57
CA ILE A 392 -12.50 3.17 15.49
C ILE A 392 -11.73 4.37 14.92
N ALA A 393 -11.38 4.33 13.63
CA ALA A 393 -10.70 5.46 12.98
C ALA A 393 -11.59 6.70 12.97
N GLU A 394 -12.85 6.53 12.57
CA GLU A 394 -13.86 7.59 12.59
C GLU A 394 -14.04 8.18 14.00
N ASP A 395 -14.24 7.34 15.03
CA ASP A 395 -14.42 7.78 16.42
C ASP A 395 -13.20 8.58 16.94
N VAL A 396 -11.99 8.10 16.65
CA VAL A 396 -10.76 8.80 17.06
C VAL A 396 -10.67 10.15 16.36
N ILE A 397 -10.88 10.21 15.05
CA ILE A 397 -10.82 11.45 14.27
C ILE A 397 -11.91 12.44 14.73
N GLN A 398 -13.14 11.97 14.91
CA GLN A 398 -14.25 12.78 15.41
C GLN A 398 -14.03 13.27 16.84
N SER A 399 -13.14 12.66 17.62
CA SER A 399 -12.77 13.13 18.96
C SER A 399 -11.67 14.20 18.95
N MET A 400 -10.96 14.38 17.84
CA MET A 400 -9.90 15.39 17.71
C MET A 400 -10.53 16.78 17.61
N ARG A 401 -10.11 17.69 18.51
CA ARG A 401 -10.66 19.05 18.60
C ARG A 401 -9.65 20.12 18.22
N GLN A 402 -8.37 19.89 18.51
CA GLN A 402 -7.29 20.84 18.31
C GLN A 402 -6.87 20.95 16.84
N VAL A 403 -6.75 19.81 16.16
CA VAL A 403 -6.35 19.72 14.76
C VAL A 403 -7.46 19.01 13.99
N PRO A 404 -8.16 19.71 13.08
CA PRO A 404 -9.14 19.08 12.20
C PRO A 404 -8.46 18.04 11.31
N VAL A 405 -9.07 16.86 11.21
CA VAL A 405 -8.65 15.82 10.27
C VAL A 405 -9.79 15.52 9.31
N HIS A 406 -9.50 15.57 8.02
CA HIS A 406 -10.44 15.16 6.98
C HIS A 406 -10.40 13.65 6.83
N TYR A 407 -11.44 12.96 7.31
CA TYR A 407 -11.61 11.54 7.08
C TYR A 407 -12.13 11.30 5.66
N ILE A 408 -11.33 10.66 4.80
CA ILE A 408 -11.66 10.40 3.41
C ILE A 408 -12.24 8.99 3.33
N ASN A 409 -13.58 8.92 3.29
CA ASN A 409 -14.34 7.67 3.33
C ASN A 409 -14.38 7.01 1.95
N ILE A 410 -13.36 6.19 1.67
CA ILE A 410 -13.22 5.44 0.41
C ILE A 410 -13.72 4.01 0.50
N THR A 411 -14.11 3.52 1.68
CA THR A 411 -14.27 2.07 1.92
C THR A 411 -15.39 1.47 1.08
N ALA A 412 -16.64 1.91 1.27
CA ALA A 412 -17.81 1.31 0.62
C ALA A 412 -17.76 1.44 -0.91
N LEU A 413 -17.39 2.62 -1.42
CA LEU A 413 -17.24 2.82 -2.88
C LEU A 413 -16.13 1.92 -3.46
N SER A 414 -15.09 1.60 -2.68
CA SER A 414 -14.01 0.72 -3.13
C SER A 414 -14.40 -0.75 -3.08
N GLU A 415 -15.30 -1.16 -2.18
CA GLU A 415 -15.83 -2.55 -2.12
C GLU A 415 -16.63 -2.91 -3.37
N VAL A 416 -17.13 -1.92 -4.10
CA VAL A 416 -17.82 -2.14 -5.38
C VAL A 416 -16.84 -2.49 -6.51
N ARG A 417 -15.56 -2.14 -6.36
CA ARG A 417 -14.56 -2.14 -7.44
C ARG A 417 -13.73 -3.43 -7.53
N LYS A 418 -14.39 -4.58 -7.42
CA LYS A 418 -13.76 -5.91 -7.59
C LYS A 418 -12.95 -6.09 -8.89
N ASP A 419 -13.22 -5.26 -9.91
CA ASP A 419 -12.57 -5.24 -11.21
C ASP A 419 -11.21 -4.54 -11.26
N ALA A 420 -10.90 -3.67 -10.29
CA ALA A 420 -9.78 -2.73 -10.41
C ALA A 420 -8.45 -3.24 -9.81
N HIS A 421 -8.45 -4.43 -9.22
CA HIS A 421 -7.25 -5.01 -8.62
C HIS A 421 -6.19 -5.41 -9.65
N THR A 422 -4.94 -5.48 -9.20
CA THR A 422 -3.81 -5.93 -10.01
C THR A 422 -3.92 -7.39 -10.43
N SER A 423 -4.58 -8.23 -9.63
CA SER A 423 -4.79 -9.65 -9.92
C SER A 423 -3.45 -10.34 -10.18
N VAL A 424 -3.31 -11.07 -11.28
CA VAL A 424 -2.06 -11.72 -11.70
C VAL A 424 -1.15 -10.80 -12.53
N HIS A 425 -1.57 -9.57 -12.80
CA HIS A 425 -0.86 -8.62 -13.64
C HIS A 425 0.06 -7.73 -12.79
N THR A 426 0.91 -8.36 -11.97
CA THR A 426 1.71 -7.69 -10.95
C THR A 426 3.05 -8.38 -10.70
N LEU A 427 3.79 -7.85 -9.71
CA LEU A 427 5.04 -8.42 -9.21
C LEU A 427 4.80 -9.40 -8.06
N ARG A 428 5.63 -10.45 -8.00
CA ARG A 428 5.86 -11.24 -6.79
C ARG A 428 7.35 -11.33 -6.53
N GLN A 429 7.78 -10.97 -5.31
CA GLN A 429 9.20 -10.98 -4.92
C GLN A 429 10.10 -10.17 -5.88
N GLY A 430 9.60 -9.04 -6.39
CA GLY A 430 10.36 -8.14 -7.27
C GLY A 430 10.45 -8.58 -8.73
N LYS A 431 9.65 -9.56 -9.17
CA LYS A 431 9.59 -9.99 -10.58
C LYS A 431 8.15 -10.10 -11.06
N VAL A 432 7.90 -9.73 -12.31
CA VAL A 432 6.60 -9.91 -12.96
C VAL A 432 6.25 -11.39 -12.99
N LEU A 433 4.99 -11.72 -12.70
CA LEU A 433 4.50 -13.09 -12.76
C LEU A 433 4.64 -13.68 -14.17
N THR A 434 5.18 -14.88 -14.25
CA THR A 434 5.33 -15.66 -15.50
C THR A 434 3.97 -16.07 -16.08
N PRO A 435 3.85 -16.38 -17.38
CA PRO A 435 2.60 -16.86 -17.97
C PRO A 435 1.98 -18.04 -17.22
N GLU A 436 2.81 -18.97 -16.73
CA GLU A 436 2.36 -20.13 -15.96
C GLU A 436 1.77 -19.72 -14.59
N GLN A 437 2.37 -18.73 -13.93
CA GLN A 437 1.85 -18.19 -12.68
C GLN A 437 0.59 -17.36 -12.91
N GLN A 438 0.52 -16.59 -14.00
CA GLN A 438 -0.68 -15.82 -14.35
C GLN A 438 -1.86 -16.73 -14.69
N ALA A 439 -1.60 -17.94 -15.20
CA ALA A 439 -2.62 -18.96 -15.44
C ALA A 439 -3.17 -19.61 -14.15
N ASP A 440 -2.58 -19.38 -12.98
CA ASP A 440 -3.06 -19.86 -11.67
C ASP A 440 -3.43 -18.69 -10.72
N PRO A 441 -4.54 -17.97 -11.00
CA PRO A 441 -4.96 -16.86 -10.17
C PRO A 441 -5.35 -17.26 -8.74
N ALA A 442 -5.74 -18.52 -8.50
CA ALA A 442 -6.07 -18.99 -7.16
C ALA A 442 -4.88 -18.82 -6.20
N THR A 443 -3.67 -19.14 -6.68
CA THR A 443 -2.43 -19.01 -5.92
C THR A 443 -1.79 -17.62 -6.02
N TYR A 444 -1.86 -16.99 -7.19
CA TYR A 444 -1.00 -15.85 -7.52
C TYR A 444 -1.71 -14.50 -7.63
N ALA A 445 -3.05 -14.45 -7.66
CA ALA A 445 -3.73 -13.17 -7.76
C ALA A 445 -3.44 -12.29 -6.53
N ASP A 446 -3.14 -11.03 -6.77
CA ASP A 446 -3.13 -9.97 -5.78
C ASP A 446 -4.48 -9.24 -5.84
N CYS A 447 -5.33 -9.51 -4.85
CA CYS A 447 -6.64 -8.89 -4.69
C CYS A 447 -6.63 -7.83 -3.60
N ILE A 448 -5.48 -7.17 -3.41
CA ILE A 448 -5.25 -6.11 -2.43
C ILE A 448 -4.89 -4.82 -3.17
N HIS A 449 -3.86 -4.86 -4.01
CA HIS A 449 -3.35 -3.68 -4.71
C HIS A 449 -4.15 -3.40 -5.98
N TRP A 450 -4.07 -2.15 -6.46
CA TRP A 450 -4.91 -1.62 -7.53
C TRP A 450 -4.07 -1.26 -8.76
N CYS A 451 -4.60 -1.58 -9.93
CA CYS A 451 -4.02 -1.13 -11.19
C CYS A 451 -4.01 0.40 -11.26
N LEU A 452 -3.01 0.98 -11.94
CA LEU A 452 -2.95 2.40 -12.26
C LEU A 452 -2.78 2.61 -13.78
N PRO A 453 -3.61 3.45 -14.42
CA PRO A 453 -4.72 4.23 -13.86
C PRO A 453 -5.86 3.34 -13.36
N GLY A 454 -6.62 3.81 -12.38
CA GLY A 454 -7.66 3.02 -11.72
C GLY A 454 -8.26 3.65 -10.46
N LEU A 455 -8.74 2.81 -9.55
CA LEU A 455 -9.47 3.24 -8.34
C LEU A 455 -8.73 4.31 -7.49
N PRO A 456 -7.41 4.21 -7.24
CA PRO A 456 -6.72 5.23 -6.44
C PRO A 456 -6.73 6.63 -7.06
N ASP A 457 -6.96 6.77 -8.37
CA ASP A 457 -7.11 8.08 -9.01
C ASP A 457 -8.34 8.81 -8.45
N VAL A 458 -9.45 8.09 -8.25
CA VAL A 458 -10.68 8.63 -7.65
C VAL A 458 -10.47 8.99 -6.18
N TRP A 459 -9.64 8.24 -5.45
CA TRP A 459 -9.27 8.62 -4.08
C TRP A 459 -8.54 9.97 -4.06
N ASN A 460 -7.68 10.20 -5.05
CA ASN A 460 -6.97 11.45 -5.24
C ASN A 460 -7.87 12.59 -5.74
N GLU A 461 -8.95 12.29 -6.46
CA GLU A 461 -9.98 13.29 -6.77
C GLU A 461 -10.69 13.81 -5.52
N PHE A 462 -10.90 12.98 -4.49
CA PHE A 462 -11.42 13.45 -3.20
C PHE A 462 -10.42 14.37 -2.48
N LEU A 463 -9.13 14.01 -2.49
CA LEU A 463 -8.08 14.87 -1.92
C LEU A 463 -8.03 16.20 -2.67
N TYR A 464 -8.02 16.16 -4.00
CA TYR A 464 -8.07 17.35 -4.85
C TYR A 464 -9.29 18.22 -4.51
N ALA A 465 -10.49 17.65 -4.48
CA ALA A 465 -11.71 18.39 -4.16
C ALA A 465 -11.62 19.09 -2.79
N LYS A 466 -11.11 18.41 -1.76
CA LYS A 466 -10.94 18.98 -0.41
C LYS A 466 -9.85 20.05 -0.34
N ILE A 467 -8.72 19.83 -1.01
CA ILE A 467 -7.59 20.76 -1.02
C ILE A 467 -7.95 22.05 -1.78
N MET A 468 -8.74 21.91 -2.85
CA MET A 468 -9.19 23.03 -3.68
C MET A 468 -10.43 23.73 -3.09
N SER A 469 -11.27 23.05 -2.29
CA SER A 469 -12.44 23.68 -1.65
C SER A 469 -12.10 24.62 -0.50
N ASN A 470 -10.89 24.52 0.06
CA ASN A 470 -10.40 25.41 1.12
C ASN A 470 -9.85 26.74 0.54
N MET A 471 -10.50 27.27 -0.49
CA MET A 471 -10.24 28.58 -1.11
C MET A 471 -11.20 29.65 -0.57
#